data_AF-A0A0F7V607-F1
#
_entry.id   AF-A0A0F7V607-F1
#
_cell.length_a   1.000
_cell.length_b   1.000
_cell.length_c   1.000
_cell.angle_alpha   90.00
_cell.angle_beta   90.00
_cell.angle_gamma   90.00
#
_symmetry.space_group_name_H-M   'P 1'
#
loop_
_entity.id
_entity.type
_entity.pdbx_description
1 polymer ?
#
loop_
_entity_poly.entity_id
_entity_poly.type
_entity_poly.pdbx_seq_one_letter_code
_entity_poly.pdbx_strand_id
1 'polypeptide(L)'
;MHDRESSAKVGERDVAFFAMEGEWLHQAGLAVEVCDENFLLKTACDLEGHADNAAAALFGGLQLALKYVPRDPMTVLATIEKTHYPTPFDIKKAKEAAAAVAAAGGAVSPLPGDEKSPVPSPRPGAKHGGKVMKPKTGDDAWMARGVPIPDNLKCVLFVPDEGMETSKAREVLPKTVSLADAVFNSARTALLVYAMNTAAAAAVVAEAGEGGTPAKAAEAVEDVLYRLLQDAMDDRLHQRFRAKLNPHLEPMKDAAQRAGALGVCLSGAGPAVLAFVMEHHCGEVAEALNTAAAECKKKGKVLVVAPAAGGAHTVPFAQERDDDGW
;
A
#
# COMPACT_ATOMS: atom_id res chain seq x y z
N MET A 1 -33.39 -28.62 20.34
CA MET A 1 -32.30 -29.62 20.20
C MET A 1 -31.59 -29.30 18.89
N HIS A 2 -30.39 -28.74 19.03
CA HIS A 2 -29.31 -28.44 18.05
C HIS A 2 -29.63 -27.58 16.80
N ASP A 3 -29.04 -26.40 16.58
CA ASP A 3 -27.63 -26.05 16.19
C ASP A 3 -27.16 -26.85 14.96
N ARG A 4 -26.49 -26.34 13.90
CA ARG A 4 -25.68 -25.12 13.66
C ARG A 4 -25.22 -25.08 12.18
N GLU A 5 -24.81 -23.88 11.73
CA GLU A 5 -23.68 -23.55 10.82
C GLU A 5 -23.62 -24.06 9.36
N SER A 6 -23.64 -23.11 8.39
CA SER A 6 -22.47 -22.77 7.53
C SER A 6 -22.82 -21.74 6.43
N SER A 7 -22.72 -20.44 6.71
CA SER A 7 -22.82 -19.38 5.68
C SER A 7 -21.56 -18.50 5.55
N ALA A 8 -20.43 -18.98 6.07
CA ALA A 8 -19.13 -18.32 5.90
C ALA A 8 -18.13 -19.36 5.36
N LYS A 9 -17.78 -19.26 4.05
CA LYS A 9 -16.54 -19.87 3.47
C LYS A 9 -16.33 -19.73 1.94
N VAL A 10 -17.05 -18.84 1.23
CA VAL A 10 -16.94 -18.80 -0.25
C VAL A 10 -15.81 -17.85 -0.72
N GLY A 11 -15.67 -16.63 -0.19
CA GLY A 11 -14.77 -15.62 -0.78
C GLY A 11 -13.24 -15.85 -0.69
N GLU A 12 -12.72 -16.36 0.43
CA GLU A 12 -11.25 -16.51 0.62
C GLU A 12 -10.69 -17.79 -0.03
N ARG A 13 -11.53 -18.82 -0.22
CA ARG A 13 -11.12 -20.07 -0.87
C ARG A 13 -11.04 -19.92 -2.39
N ASP A 14 -11.84 -19.03 -2.96
CA ASP A 14 -11.97 -18.89 -4.41
C ASP A 14 -10.75 -18.22 -5.06
N VAL A 15 -10.08 -17.27 -4.38
CA VAL A 15 -8.87 -16.60 -4.92
C VAL A 15 -7.67 -17.55 -4.97
N ALA A 16 -7.48 -18.35 -3.92
CA ALA A 16 -6.44 -19.37 -3.87
C ALA A 16 -6.70 -20.51 -4.87
N PHE A 17 -7.96 -20.90 -5.07
CA PHE A 17 -8.35 -21.88 -6.09
C PHE A 17 -8.13 -21.36 -7.51
N PHE A 18 -8.42 -20.09 -7.78
CA PHE A 18 -8.17 -19.47 -9.08
C PHE A 18 -6.69 -19.42 -9.42
N ALA A 19 -5.84 -19.16 -8.42
CA ALA A 19 -4.38 -19.21 -8.58
C ALA A 19 -3.89 -20.63 -8.91
N MET A 20 -4.47 -21.67 -8.26
CA MET A 20 -4.15 -23.08 -8.54
C MET A 20 -4.66 -23.56 -9.91
N GLU A 21 -5.85 -23.14 -10.36
CA GLU A 21 -6.33 -23.50 -11.71
C GLU A 21 -5.49 -22.83 -12.81
N GLY A 22 -4.97 -21.62 -12.56
CA GLY A 22 -3.97 -20.98 -13.44
C GLY A 22 -2.69 -21.81 -13.61
N GLU A 23 -2.30 -22.57 -12.59
CA GLU A 23 -1.10 -23.41 -12.58
C GLU A 23 -1.26 -24.69 -13.42
N TRP A 24 -2.46 -25.29 -13.40
CA TRP A 24 -2.81 -26.40 -14.30
C TRP A 24 -2.82 -25.98 -15.77
N LEU A 25 -3.32 -24.77 -16.06
CA LEU A 25 -3.33 -24.19 -17.41
C LEU A 25 -1.91 -23.83 -17.89
N HIS A 26 -1.04 -23.44 -16.96
CA HIS A 26 0.38 -23.20 -17.21
C HIS A 26 1.13 -24.49 -17.57
N GLN A 27 0.96 -25.56 -16.80
CA GLN A 27 1.56 -26.87 -17.06
C GLN A 27 1.05 -27.53 -18.35
N ALA A 28 -0.18 -27.23 -18.76
CA ALA A 28 -0.75 -27.71 -20.03
C ALA A 28 -0.26 -26.94 -21.27
N GLY A 29 0.64 -25.96 -21.11
CA GLY A 29 1.17 -25.15 -22.22
C GLY A 29 0.12 -24.24 -22.88
N LEU A 30 -1.00 -23.99 -22.21
CA LEU A 30 -2.16 -23.26 -22.72
C LEU A 30 -2.33 -21.85 -22.12
N ALA A 31 -1.57 -21.49 -21.08
CA ALA A 31 -1.64 -20.17 -20.46
C ALA A 31 -0.25 -19.59 -20.18
N VAL A 32 0.27 -18.86 -21.18
CA VAL A 32 1.37 -17.91 -20.98
C VAL A 32 1.07 -16.70 -21.86
N GLU A 33 0.11 -15.85 -21.45
CA GLU A 33 -0.01 -14.45 -21.91
C GLU A 33 -1.13 -13.62 -21.22
N VAL A 34 -1.93 -14.17 -20.28
CA VAL A 34 -3.26 -13.58 -19.95
C VAL A 34 -3.43 -13.05 -18.51
N CYS A 35 -2.50 -13.28 -17.59
CA CYS A 35 -2.64 -12.81 -16.20
C CYS A 35 -1.50 -11.85 -15.83
N ASP A 36 -1.56 -10.62 -16.34
CA ASP A 36 -0.70 -9.53 -15.82
C ASP A 36 -1.21 -9.05 -14.44
N GLU A 37 -0.37 -8.31 -13.70
CA GLU A 37 -0.70 -7.85 -12.35
C GLU A 37 -1.95 -6.93 -12.32
N ASN A 38 -2.25 -6.26 -13.44
CA ASN A 38 -3.45 -5.43 -13.57
C ASN A 38 -4.71 -6.29 -13.67
N PHE A 39 -4.65 -7.43 -14.36
CA PHE A 39 -5.73 -8.41 -14.40
C PHE A 39 -5.98 -9.01 -13.02
N LEU A 40 -4.93 -9.34 -12.26
CA LEU A 40 -5.05 -9.83 -10.88
C LEU A 40 -5.65 -8.77 -9.96
N LEU A 41 -5.17 -7.52 -10.03
CA LEU A 41 -5.72 -6.41 -9.24
C LEU A 41 -7.19 -6.20 -9.57
N LYS A 42 -7.55 -6.11 -10.85
CA LYS A 42 -8.96 -5.94 -11.26
C LYS A 42 -9.83 -7.07 -10.72
N THR A 43 -9.38 -8.31 -10.85
CA THR A 43 -10.13 -9.49 -10.39
C THR A 43 -10.33 -9.47 -8.88
N ALA A 44 -9.28 -9.17 -8.11
CA ALA A 44 -9.37 -9.04 -6.66
C ALA A 44 -10.32 -7.91 -6.25
N CYS A 45 -10.26 -6.76 -6.94
CA CYS A 45 -11.16 -5.63 -6.68
C CYS A 45 -12.62 -5.94 -7.04
N ASP A 46 -12.87 -6.69 -8.12
CA ASP A 46 -14.22 -7.11 -8.51
C ASP A 46 -14.82 -8.08 -7.46
N LEU A 47 -13.98 -8.86 -6.78
CA LEU A 47 -14.38 -9.77 -5.69
C LEU A 47 -14.57 -9.04 -4.34
N GLU A 48 -13.62 -8.19 -3.94
CA GLU A 48 -13.64 -7.51 -2.65
C GLU A 48 -14.49 -6.22 -2.64
N GLY A 49 -14.77 -5.67 -3.82
CA GLY A 49 -15.46 -4.39 -4.03
C GLY A 49 -14.59 -3.15 -3.82
N HIS A 50 -13.32 -3.33 -3.47
CA HIS A 50 -12.35 -2.25 -3.22
C HIS A 50 -10.92 -2.77 -3.48
N ALA A 51 -9.95 -1.87 -3.52
CA ALA A 51 -8.59 -2.16 -3.97
C ALA A 51 -7.51 -2.03 -2.88
N ASP A 52 -7.90 -1.67 -1.64
CA ASP A 52 -6.94 -1.20 -0.64
C ASP A 52 -5.98 -2.32 -0.20
N ASN A 53 -6.50 -3.45 0.28
CA ASN A 53 -5.73 -4.60 0.71
C ASN A 53 -5.19 -5.39 -0.49
N ALA A 54 -5.99 -5.51 -1.55
CA ALA A 54 -5.60 -6.22 -2.77
C ALA A 54 -4.34 -5.62 -3.40
N ALA A 55 -4.27 -4.28 -3.51
CA ALA A 55 -3.08 -3.62 -4.03
C ALA A 55 -1.85 -3.87 -3.15
N ALA A 56 -1.97 -3.67 -1.83
CA ALA A 56 -0.85 -3.89 -0.91
C ALA A 56 -0.40 -5.35 -0.88
N ALA A 57 -1.32 -6.31 -0.98
CA ALA A 57 -1.00 -7.74 -1.03
C ALA A 57 -0.28 -8.12 -2.33
N LEU A 58 -0.70 -7.58 -3.48
CA LEU A 58 -0.08 -7.87 -4.77
C LEU A 58 1.27 -7.18 -4.96
N PHE A 59 1.36 -5.90 -4.61
CA PHE A 59 2.53 -5.07 -4.92
C PHE A 59 3.46 -4.80 -3.73
N GLY A 60 3.03 -5.10 -2.51
CA GLY A 60 3.77 -4.81 -1.28
C GLY A 60 3.74 -3.32 -0.90
N GLY A 61 4.36 -2.99 0.22
CA GLY A 61 4.55 -1.62 0.67
C GLY A 61 3.25 -0.84 0.91
N LEU A 62 3.31 0.47 0.66
CA LEU A 62 2.20 1.39 0.76
C LEU A 62 1.72 1.74 -0.64
N GLN A 63 0.45 1.46 -0.92
CA GLN A 63 -0.12 1.61 -2.27
C GLN A 63 -1.20 2.69 -2.28
N LEU A 64 -1.15 3.56 -3.28
CA LEU A 64 -2.27 4.41 -3.68
C LEU A 64 -3.08 3.65 -4.72
N ALA A 65 -4.27 3.19 -4.34
CA ALA A 65 -5.19 2.50 -5.24
C ALA A 65 -6.29 3.46 -5.71
N LEU A 66 -6.49 3.54 -7.03
CA LEU A 66 -7.39 4.49 -7.68
C LEU A 66 -8.30 3.76 -8.66
N LYS A 67 -9.59 4.09 -8.61
CA LYS A 67 -10.55 3.74 -9.65
C LYS A 67 -10.62 4.88 -10.65
N TYR A 68 -10.50 4.60 -11.94
CA TYR A 68 -10.59 5.61 -13.00
C TYR A 68 -11.31 5.08 -14.23
N VAL A 69 -11.94 5.99 -14.97
CA VAL A 69 -12.50 5.70 -16.30
C VAL A 69 -11.54 6.26 -17.34
N PRO A 70 -10.87 5.41 -18.14
CA PRO A 70 -9.97 5.89 -19.19
C PRO A 70 -10.77 6.73 -20.20
N ARG A 71 -10.42 8.02 -20.36
CA ARG A 71 -11.06 8.90 -21.36
C ARG A 71 -10.70 8.49 -22.79
N ASP A 72 -9.52 7.90 -22.97
CA ASP A 72 -9.08 7.19 -24.17
C ASP A 72 -8.15 6.04 -23.73
N PRO A 73 -8.54 4.77 -23.92
CA PRO A 73 -7.73 3.61 -23.53
C PRO A 73 -6.31 3.67 -24.11
N MET A 74 -6.14 4.16 -25.34
CA MET A 74 -4.84 4.14 -26.03
C MET A 74 -3.88 5.21 -25.50
N THR A 75 -4.38 6.42 -25.20
CA THR A 75 -3.55 7.53 -24.73
C THR A 75 -3.16 7.37 -23.24
N VAL A 76 -4.06 6.83 -22.41
CA VAL A 76 -3.76 6.60 -20.99
C VAL A 76 -2.78 5.45 -20.80
N LEU A 77 -2.97 4.31 -21.50
CA LEU A 77 -2.02 3.20 -21.47
C LEU A 77 -0.66 3.64 -22.03
N ALA A 78 -0.60 4.35 -23.15
CA ALA A 78 0.66 4.86 -23.68
C ALA A 78 1.35 5.88 -22.76
N THR A 79 0.60 6.66 -21.98
CA THR A 79 1.19 7.60 -21.01
C THR A 79 1.65 6.87 -19.75
N ILE A 80 0.91 5.87 -19.28
CA ILE A 80 1.27 5.02 -18.14
C ILE A 80 2.49 4.16 -18.47
N GLU A 81 2.51 3.54 -19.66
CA GLU A 81 3.64 2.77 -20.17
C GLU A 81 4.83 3.68 -20.51
N LYS A 82 4.65 4.89 -21.02
CA LYS A 82 5.80 5.80 -21.24
C LYS A 82 6.34 6.41 -19.95
N THR A 83 5.49 6.60 -18.95
CA THR A 83 5.93 7.18 -17.69
C THR A 83 6.70 6.17 -16.85
N HIS A 84 6.54 4.84 -17.07
CA HIS A 84 7.31 3.73 -16.48
C HIS A 84 7.96 4.14 -15.15
N TYR A 85 7.14 4.73 -14.27
CA TYR A 85 7.63 5.17 -12.98
C TYR A 85 7.73 3.86 -12.23
N PRO A 86 8.95 3.39 -11.95
CA PRO A 86 9.11 2.10 -11.32
C PRO A 86 8.37 2.16 -9.99
N THR A 87 7.50 1.19 -9.76
CA THR A 87 7.27 0.68 -8.41
C THR A 87 8.61 0.44 -7.73
N PRO A 88 8.73 0.61 -6.40
CA PRO A 88 8.66 1.88 -5.67
C PRO A 88 9.69 2.89 -6.22
N PHE A 89 9.62 4.14 -5.78
CA PHE A 89 10.66 5.17 -5.98
C PHE A 89 12.05 4.51 -6.03
N ASP A 90 12.65 4.40 -7.22
CA ASP A 90 13.94 3.74 -7.39
C ASP A 90 14.98 4.65 -6.72
N ILE A 91 15.21 4.39 -5.44
CA ILE A 91 16.08 5.19 -4.57
C ILE A 91 17.47 5.30 -5.23
N LYS A 92 17.91 4.27 -5.95
CA LYS A 92 19.19 4.29 -6.67
C LYS A 92 19.16 5.31 -7.82
N LYS A 93 18.14 5.28 -8.68
CA LYS A 93 17.97 6.30 -9.74
C LYS A 93 17.73 7.71 -9.19
N ALA A 94 17.00 7.83 -8.09
CA ALA A 94 16.79 9.11 -7.42
C ALA A 94 18.10 9.67 -6.83
N LYS A 95 18.94 8.81 -6.23
CA LYS A 95 20.30 9.15 -5.78
C LYS A 95 21.21 9.55 -6.93
N GLU A 96 21.17 8.83 -8.05
CA GLU A 96 21.92 9.17 -9.27
C GLU A 96 21.49 10.53 -9.84
N ALA A 97 20.18 10.79 -9.91
CA ALA A 97 19.64 12.08 -10.35
C ALA A 97 19.99 13.23 -9.39
N ALA A 98 19.91 13.01 -8.07
CA ALA A 98 20.28 14.01 -7.06
C ALA A 98 21.78 14.32 -7.08
N ALA A 99 22.64 13.32 -7.25
CA ALA A 99 24.08 13.51 -7.41
C ALA A 99 24.40 14.32 -8.68
N ALA A 100 23.70 14.07 -9.79
CA ALA A 100 23.84 14.84 -11.02
C ALA A 100 23.42 16.32 -10.83
N VAL A 101 22.34 16.57 -10.08
CA VAL A 101 21.87 17.94 -9.77
C VAL A 101 22.82 18.67 -8.83
N ALA A 102 23.34 18.00 -7.79
CA ALA A 102 24.34 18.55 -6.88
C ALA A 102 25.64 18.91 -7.61
N ALA A 103 26.09 18.05 -8.54
CA ALA A 103 27.25 18.30 -9.39
C ALA A 103 27.06 19.48 -10.36
N ALA A 104 25.80 19.81 -10.71
CA ALA A 104 25.46 20.92 -11.60
C ALA A 104 25.35 22.29 -10.90
N GLY A 105 25.49 22.35 -9.57
CA GLY A 105 25.71 23.61 -8.83
C GLY A 105 24.54 24.60 -8.80
N GLY A 106 23.27 24.18 -8.92
CA GLY A 106 22.14 25.11 -8.94
C GLY A 106 20.77 24.51 -8.62
N ALA A 107 19.93 25.33 -7.99
CA ALA A 107 18.65 25.03 -7.36
C ALA A 107 17.67 24.14 -8.15
N VAL A 108 16.93 23.32 -7.41
CA VAL A 108 15.81 22.52 -7.90
C VAL A 108 14.70 23.44 -8.42
N SER A 109 14.36 23.31 -9.69
CA SER A 109 13.05 23.68 -10.25
C SER A 109 12.69 22.77 -11.43
N PRO A 110 11.39 22.63 -11.71
CA PRO A 110 10.73 21.34 -11.82
C PRO A 110 10.78 20.73 -13.22
N LEU A 111 10.69 19.39 -13.23
CA LEU A 111 10.31 18.46 -14.29
C LEU A 111 10.85 18.76 -15.71
N PRO A 112 11.61 17.85 -16.35
CA PRO A 112 12.03 18.04 -17.73
C PRO A 112 10.82 18.07 -18.66
N GLY A 113 10.61 19.22 -19.30
CA GLY A 113 9.76 19.37 -20.47
C GLY A 113 10.52 19.01 -21.73
N ASP A 114 9.86 18.21 -22.59
CA ASP A 114 10.03 18.07 -24.03
C ASP A 114 11.44 18.24 -24.62
N GLU A 115 12.21 17.15 -24.69
CA GLU A 115 13.11 16.96 -25.84
C GLU A 115 12.51 15.94 -26.81
N LYS A 116 12.08 16.47 -27.96
CA LYS A 116 11.58 15.71 -29.10
C LYS A 116 12.69 14.80 -29.63
N SER A 117 12.51 13.48 -29.50
CA SER A 117 13.25 12.50 -30.31
C SER A 117 12.33 11.92 -31.41
N PRO A 118 12.88 11.64 -32.61
CA PRO A 118 12.09 11.37 -33.81
C PRO A 118 11.47 9.96 -33.77
N VAL A 119 10.17 9.89 -34.01
CA VAL A 119 9.43 8.64 -34.16
C VAL A 119 9.76 8.03 -35.53
N PRO A 120 10.19 6.76 -35.64
CA PRO A 120 10.19 6.07 -36.92
C PRO A 120 8.77 5.62 -37.26
N SER A 121 8.35 5.85 -38.49
CA SER A 121 7.05 5.39 -39.01
C SER A 121 7.00 3.86 -39.11
N PRO A 122 5.87 3.21 -38.74
CA PRO A 122 5.75 1.77 -38.89
C PRO A 122 5.50 1.40 -40.36
N ARG A 123 6.26 0.44 -40.88
CA ARG A 123 5.97 -0.21 -42.17
C ARG A 123 4.66 -1.01 -42.08
N PRO A 124 3.89 -1.12 -43.18
CA PRO A 124 2.71 -1.96 -43.22
C PRO A 124 3.08 -3.41 -43.53
N GLY A 125 2.49 -4.35 -42.78
CA GLY A 125 2.26 -5.71 -43.27
C GLY A 125 2.72 -6.84 -42.35
N ALA A 126 1.85 -7.25 -41.42
CA ALA A 126 1.71 -8.65 -41.02
C ALA A 126 0.27 -8.86 -40.53
N LYS A 127 -0.52 -9.58 -41.32
CA LYS A 127 -1.87 -10.01 -40.94
C LYS A 127 -1.73 -11.22 -40.02
N HIS A 128 -1.93 -11.03 -38.71
CA HIS A 128 -2.24 -12.13 -37.80
C HIS A 128 -3.71 -11.98 -37.38
N GLY A 129 -4.53 -12.92 -37.89
CA GLY A 129 -5.94 -13.03 -37.56
C GLY A 129 -6.14 -13.62 -36.17
N GLY A 130 -5.95 -12.80 -35.15
CA GLY A 130 -6.53 -13.00 -33.82
C GLY A 130 -7.57 -11.91 -33.60
N LYS A 131 -8.78 -12.28 -33.20
CA LYS A 131 -9.83 -11.30 -32.89
C LYS A 131 -9.44 -10.62 -31.57
N VAL A 132 -8.62 -9.56 -31.64
CA VAL A 132 -8.32 -8.73 -30.46
C VAL A 132 -9.63 -8.13 -30.00
N MET A 133 -10.08 -8.56 -28.82
CA MET A 133 -11.28 -8.03 -28.20
C MET A 133 -11.00 -6.56 -27.89
N LYS A 134 -11.64 -5.64 -28.63
CA LYS A 134 -11.55 -4.22 -28.32
C LYS A 134 -12.06 -4.02 -26.89
N PRO A 135 -11.28 -3.40 -25.98
CA PRO A 135 -11.79 -3.06 -24.66
C PRO A 135 -13.05 -2.22 -24.85
N LYS A 136 -14.15 -2.63 -24.23
CA LYS A 136 -15.35 -1.81 -24.23
C LYS A 136 -14.99 -0.51 -23.49
N THR A 137 -15.08 0.61 -24.18
CA THR A 137 -15.06 1.93 -23.57
C THR A 137 -16.19 2.00 -22.55
N GLY A 138 -15.87 1.92 -21.26
CA GLY A 138 -16.85 2.07 -20.19
C GLY A 138 -16.59 1.27 -18.91
N ASP A 139 -15.68 0.30 -18.90
CA ASP A 139 -15.40 -0.46 -17.68
C ASP A 139 -14.43 0.32 -16.79
N ASP A 140 -14.80 0.53 -15.52
CA ASP A 140 -13.93 1.15 -14.52
C ASP A 140 -12.63 0.35 -14.40
N ALA A 141 -11.50 1.04 -14.56
CA ALA A 141 -10.18 0.46 -14.38
C ALA A 141 -9.65 0.77 -12.97
N TRP A 142 -8.94 -0.21 -12.39
CA TRP A 142 -8.18 -0.02 -11.15
C TRP A 142 -6.71 0.19 -11.47
N MET A 143 -6.08 1.11 -10.74
CA MET A 143 -4.64 1.36 -10.80
C MET A 143 -4.08 1.39 -9.38
N ALA A 144 -2.94 0.75 -9.19
CA ALA A 144 -2.14 0.86 -7.97
C ALA A 144 -0.81 1.57 -8.26
N ARG A 145 -0.37 2.41 -7.33
CA ARG A 145 0.92 3.09 -7.38
C ARG A 145 1.59 3.07 -6.02
N GLY A 146 2.82 2.58 -5.99
CA GLY A 146 3.64 2.56 -4.78
C GLY A 146 3.95 3.97 -4.29
N VAL A 147 3.70 4.21 -3.01
CA VAL A 147 4.16 5.38 -2.27
C VAL A 147 5.49 5.01 -1.63
N PRO A 148 6.54 5.84 -1.77
CA PRO A 148 7.84 5.54 -1.16
C PRO A 148 7.71 5.44 0.36
N ILE A 149 8.41 4.47 0.93
CA ILE A 149 8.52 4.27 2.37
C ILE A 149 9.99 4.45 2.74
N PRO A 150 10.33 5.35 3.68
CA PRO A 150 11.69 5.46 4.18
C PRO A 150 12.14 4.19 4.91
N ASP A 151 13.39 3.74 4.71
CA ASP A 151 13.92 2.45 5.21
C ASP A 151 13.84 2.31 6.75
N ASN A 152 13.98 3.44 7.45
CA ASN A 152 13.96 3.55 8.91
C ASN A 152 12.55 3.74 9.49
N LEU A 153 11.50 3.75 8.65
CA LEU A 153 10.12 3.75 9.10
C LEU A 153 9.65 2.31 9.34
N LYS A 154 9.19 2.03 10.55
CA LYS A 154 8.62 0.73 10.96
C LYS A 154 7.16 0.90 11.37
N CYS A 155 6.50 -0.23 11.58
CA CYS A 155 5.18 -0.29 12.16
C CYS A 155 5.24 -1.07 13.49
N VAL A 156 4.59 -0.55 14.53
CA VAL A 156 4.31 -1.29 15.75
C VAL A 156 2.81 -1.57 15.80
N LEU A 157 2.44 -2.85 15.81
CA LEU A 157 1.05 -3.28 15.83
C LEU A 157 0.69 -3.88 17.18
N PHE A 158 -0.46 -3.51 17.72
CA PHE A 158 -1.15 -4.31 18.73
C PHE A 158 -2.24 -5.14 18.04
N VAL A 159 -2.16 -6.46 18.16
CA VAL A 159 -3.10 -7.43 17.59
C VAL A 159 -3.85 -8.12 18.75
N PRO A 160 -5.12 -7.76 19.00
CA PRO A 160 -5.93 -8.43 20.01
C PRO A 160 -6.15 -9.91 19.71
N ASP A 161 -6.31 -10.74 20.74
CA ASP A 161 -6.66 -12.15 20.59
C ASP A 161 -8.09 -12.34 20.03
N GLU A 162 -8.96 -11.38 20.31
CA GLU A 162 -10.34 -11.37 19.82
C GLU A 162 -10.40 -10.74 18.43
N GLY A 163 -10.95 -11.48 17.46
CA GLY A 163 -11.25 -10.96 16.13
C GLY A 163 -12.51 -10.07 16.13
N MET A 164 -12.67 -9.29 15.06
CA MET A 164 -13.88 -8.55 14.76
C MET A 164 -14.38 -8.91 13.37
N GLU A 165 -15.69 -9.07 13.22
CA GLU A 165 -16.29 -9.24 11.90
C GLU A 165 -16.25 -7.92 11.11
N THR A 166 -15.70 -7.97 9.90
CA THR A 166 -15.58 -6.79 9.01
C THR A 166 -16.95 -6.22 8.63
N SER A 167 -18.00 -7.05 8.60
CA SER A 167 -19.39 -6.62 8.40
C SER A 167 -19.85 -5.64 9.49
N LYS A 168 -19.66 -5.97 10.77
CA LYS A 168 -19.99 -5.09 11.91
C LYS A 168 -19.23 -3.77 11.86
N ALA A 169 -17.96 -3.81 11.48
CA ALA A 169 -17.13 -2.61 11.32
C ALA A 169 -17.56 -1.72 10.14
N ARG A 170 -18.27 -2.27 9.14
CA ARG A 170 -18.89 -1.52 8.03
C ARG A 170 -20.28 -0.99 8.41
N GLU A 171 -21.05 -1.74 9.20
CA GLU A 171 -22.40 -1.35 9.64
C GLU A 171 -22.42 -0.08 10.50
N VAL A 172 -21.37 0.17 11.28
CA VAL A 172 -21.25 1.37 12.11
C VAL A 172 -20.96 2.65 11.30
N LEU A 173 -20.60 2.53 10.02
CA LEU A 173 -20.28 3.68 9.16
C LEU A 173 -21.57 4.34 8.66
N PRO A 174 -21.63 5.69 8.65
CA PRO A 174 -22.76 6.38 8.06
C PRO A 174 -22.77 6.21 6.54
N LYS A 175 -23.98 6.17 5.94
CA LYS A 175 -24.13 6.13 4.48
C LYS A 175 -23.74 7.44 3.79
N THR A 176 -23.74 8.54 4.53
CA THR A 176 -23.43 9.89 4.04
C THR A 176 -22.63 10.65 5.09
N VAL A 177 -21.71 11.49 4.64
CA VAL A 177 -20.89 12.35 5.51
C VAL A 177 -21.07 13.81 5.10
N SER A 178 -20.71 14.73 6.00
CA SER A 178 -20.72 16.16 5.68
C SER A 178 -19.69 16.49 4.61
N LEU A 179 -19.94 17.52 3.79
CA LEU A 179 -18.95 18.03 2.85
C LEU A 179 -17.64 18.42 3.56
N ALA A 180 -17.74 18.99 4.77
CA ALA A 180 -16.59 19.36 5.58
C ALA A 180 -15.71 18.15 5.93
N ASP A 181 -16.31 17.04 6.36
CA ASP A 181 -15.57 15.80 6.67
C ASP A 181 -14.97 15.18 5.39
N ALA A 182 -15.70 15.19 4.28
CA ALA A 182 -15.20 14.67 3.00
C ALA A 182 -13.99 15.47 2.50
N VAL A 183 -14.06 16.81 2.54
CA VAL A 183 -12.94 17.70 2.18
C VAL A 183 -11.77 17.50 3.14
N PHE A 184 -12.03 17.41 4.45
CA PHE A 184 -11.00 17.19 5.46
C PHE A 184 -10.20 15.91 5.18
N ASN A 185 -10.89 14.77 5.04
CA ASN A 185 -10.22 13.50 4.79
C ASN A 185 -9.53 13.41 3.43
N SER A 186 -10.10 14.05 2.40
CA SER A 186 -9.43 14.14 1.09
C SER A 186 -8.10 14.89 1.20
N ALA A 187 -8.08 15.99 1.96
CA ALA A 187 -6.86 16.74 2.24
C ALA A 187 -5.86 15.94 3.09
N ARG A 188 -6.32 15.19 4.10
CA ARG A 188 -5.46 14.31 4.91
C ARG A 188 -4.83 13.18 4.11
N THR A 189 -5.59 12.56 3.22
CA THR A 189 -5.09 11.54 2.29
C THR A 189 -4.00 12.11 1.37
N ALA A 190 -4.23 13.30 0.81
CA ALA A 190 -3.22 13.98 0.00
C ALA A 190 -1.96 14.35 0.81
N LEU A 191 -2.15 14.80 2.05
CA LEU A 191 -1.05 15.13 2.97
C LEU A 191 -0.22 13.90 3.33
N LEU A 192 -0.85 12.73 3.51
CA LEU A 192 -0.15 11.46 3.78
C LEU A 192 0.77 11.09 2.62
N VAL A 193 0.25 11.09 1.40
CA VAL A 193 1.05 10.80 0.20
C VAL A 193 2.17 11.83 0.04
N TYR A 194 1.88 13.11 0.25
CA TYR A 194 2.88 14.18 0.19
C TYR A 194 3.98 14.01 1.25
N ALA A 195 3.62 13.70 2.50
CA ALA A 195 4.57 13.51 3.59
C ALA A 195 5.55 12.37 3.29
N MET A 196 5.04 11.23 2.83
CA MET A 196 5.88 10.07 2.47
C MET A 196 6.85 10.38 1.32
N ASN A 197 6.36 11.05 0.26
CA ASN A 197 7.22 11.47 -0.86
C ASN A 197 8.27 12.50 -0.44
N THR A 198 7.87 13.45 0.41
CA THR A 198 8.77 14.50 0.91
C THR A 198 9.84 13.91 1.80
N ALA A 199 9.50 12.96 2.67
CA ALA A 199 10.45 12.28 3.54
C ALA A 199 11.46 11.47 2.71
N ALA A 200 11.00 10.73 1.71
CA ALA A 200 11.87 9.99 0.81
C ALA A 200 12.83 10.93 0.04
N ALA A 201 12.32 12.07 -0.46
CA ALA A 201 13.15 13.07 -1.11
C ALA A 201 14.17 13.71 -0.14
N ALA A 202 13.76 14.01 1.09
CA ALA A 202 14.62 14.58 2.12
C ALA A 202 15.78 13.63 2.47
N ALA A 203 15.53 12.33 2.56
CA ALA A 203 16.56 11.32 2.74
C ALA A 203 17.62 11.39 1.62
N VAL A 204 17.17 11.41 0.36
CA VAL A 204 18.05 11.45 -0.81
C VAL A 204 18.90 12.73 -0.82
N VAL A 205 18.30 13.88 -0.53
CA VAL A 205 19.01 15.17 -0.47
C VAL A 205 20.04 15.19 0.66
N ALA A 206 19.67 14.68 1.84
CA ALA A 206 20.57 14.63 2.99
C ALA A 206 21.77 13.69 2.78
N GLU A 207 21.59 12.56 2.08
CA GLU A 207 22.71 11.68 1.72
C GLU A 207 23.62 12.25 0.63
N ALA A 208 23.05 12.95 -0.35
CA ALA A 208 23.81 13.52 -1.46
C ALA A 208 24.59 14.80 -1.07
N GLY A 209 24.23 15.43 0.04
CA GLY A 209 24.87 16.66 0.54
C GLY A 209 26.28 16.45 1.11
N GLU A 210 26.98 17.56 1.36
CA GLU A 210 28.33 17.52 1.92
C GLU A 210 28.34 16.87 3.32
N GLY A 211 29.13 15.81 3.47
CA GLY A 211 29.16 15.00 4.68
C GLY A 211 27.85 14.25 4.96
N GLY A 212 27.10 13.87 3.92
CA GLY A 212 25.90 13.04 4.01
C GLY A 212 26.18 11.67 4.64
N THR A 213 25.30 11.24 5.54
CA THR A 213 25.37 9.94 6.22
C THR A 213 23.97 9.33 6.33
N PRO A 214 23.83 8.01 6.50
CA PRO A 214 22.53 7.39 6.77
C PRO A 214 21.83 7.98 8.00
N ALA A 215 22.60 8.43 9.00
CA ALA A 215 22.06 9.08 10.19
C ALA A 215 21.42 10.45 9.88
N LYS A 216 22.06 11.28 9.05
CA LYS A 216 21.49 12.56 8.60
C LYS A 216 20.25 12.36 7.73
N ALA A 217 20.25 11.32 6.88
CA ALA A 217 19.10 10.95 6.09
C ALA A 217 17.92 10.54 6.97
N ALA A 218 18.19 9.73 8.00
CA ALA A 218 17.21 9.30 8.97
C ALA A 218 16.61 10.47 9.75
N GLU A 219 17.46 11.40 10.21
CA GLU A 219 17.03 12.63 10.89
C GLU A 219 16.13 13.48 9.99
N ALA A 220 16.53 13.70 8.72
CA ALA A 220 15.73 14.47 7.77
C ALA A 220 14.36 13.84 7.48
N VAL A 221 14.29 12.51 7.39
CA VAL A 221 13.03 11.76 7.25
C VAL A 221 12.13 11.99 8.47
N GLU A 222 12.69 11.79 9.66
CA GLU A 222 11.97 11.93 10.91
C GLU A 222 11.42 13.34 11.07
N ASP A 223 12.22 14.35 10.76
CA ASP A 223 11.84 15.76 10.84
C ASP A 223 10.64 16.11 9.94
N VAL A 224 10.53 15.48 8.77
CA VAL A 224 9.38 15.63 7.87
C VAL A 224 8.18 14.86 8.42
N LEU A 225 8.36 13.59 8.77
CA LEU A 225 7.25 12.73 9.19
C LEU A 225 6.67 13.16 10.54
N TYR A 226 7.50 13.58 11.49
CA TYR A 226 7.05 14.09 12.79
C TYR A 226 6.12 15.29 12.67
N ARG A 227 6.40 16.19 11.71
CA ARG A 227 5.58 17.39 11.48
C ARG A 227 4.28 17.10 10.73
N LEU A 228 4.25 16.07 9.90
CA LEU A 228 3.17 15.88 8.92
C LEU A 228 2.30 14.65 9.19
N LEU A 229 2.86 13.56 9.71
CA LEU A 229 2.19 12.26 9.71
C LEU A 229 1.04 12.19 10.72
N GLN A 230 1.18 12.84 11.89
CA GLN A 230 0.08 12.91 12.87
C GLN A 230 -1.15 13.61 12.29
N ASP A 231 -0.94 14.74 11.62
CA ASP A 231 -2.00 15.48 10.93
C ASP A 231 -2.56 14.70 9.74
N ALA A 232 -1.70 14.07 8.96
CA ALA A 232 -2.07 13.29 7.78
C ALA A 232 -2.91 12.04 8.13
N MET A 233 -2.70 11.48 9.32
CA MET A 233 -3.41 10.30 9.80
C MET A 233 -4.66 10.62 10.63
N ASP A 234 -5.03 11.90 10.75
CA ASP A 234 -6.31 12.27 11.34
C ASP A 234 -7.46 11.87 10.40
N ASP A 235 -8.49 11.26 10.97
CA ASP A 235 -9.60 10.67 10.22
C ASP A 235 -10.96 11.03 10.82
N ARG A 236 -11.88 11.46 9.96
CA ARG A 236 -13.28 11.74 10.29
C ARG A 236 -14.26 10.86 9.54
N LEU A 237 -13.81 9.91 8.72
CA LEU A 237 -14.69 9.10 7.90
C LEU A 237 -14.97 7.72 8.50
N HIS A 238 -14.04 7.10 9.21
CA HIS A 238 -14.21 5.72 9.67
C HIS A 238 -13.78 5.44 11.11
N GLN A 239 -12.62 5.92 11.55
CA GLN A 239 -12.07 5.65 12.89
C GLN A 239 -12.99 6.15 13.98
N ARG A 240 -13.51 7.39 13.89
CA ARG A 240 -14.44 7.93 14.91
C ARG A 240 -15.69 7.08 15.12
N PHE A 241 -16.14 6.40 14.05
CA PHE A 241 -17.31 5.53 14.11
C PHE A 241 -16.93 4.14 14.63
N ARG A 242 -15.82 3.59 14.14
CA ARG A 242 -15.29 2.28 14.55
C ARG A 242 -14.71 2.27 15.97
N ALA A 243 -14.32 3.41 16.51
CA ALA A 243 -13.85 3.56 17.89
C ALA A 243 -14.89 3.08 18.92
N LYS A 244 -16.18 3.18 18.58
CA LYS A 244 -17.27 2.63 19.42
C LYS A 244 -17.19 1.12 19.61
N LEU A 245 -16.66 0.40 18.61
CA LEU A 245 -16.42 -1.03 18.65
C LEU A 245 -14.99 -1.37 19.14
N ASN A 246 -14.11 -0.37 19.20
CA ASN A 246 -12.70 -0.50 19.54
C ASN A 246 -12.34 0.49 20.66
N PRO A 247 -12.87 0.33 21.88
CA PRO A 247 -12.68 1.29 22.97
C PRO A 247 -11.22 1.42 23.41
N HIS A 248 -10.37 0.46 23.04
CA HIS A 248 -8.92 0.49 23.26
C HIS A 248 -8.16 1.40 22.29
N LEU A 249 -8.79 1.87 21.20
CA LEU A 249 -8.12 2.70 20.18
C LEU A 249 -7.56 4.01 20.75
N GLU A 250 -8.39 4.82 21.40
CA GLU A 250 -7.96 6.14 21.90
C GLU A 250 -6.89 6.03 23.00
N PRO A 251 -7.02 5.17 24.03
CA PRO A 251 -5.96 4.97 25.01
C PRO A 251 -4.63 4.51 24.40
N MET A 252 -4.67 3.61 23.41
CA MET A 252 -3.47 3.14 22.72
C MET A 252 -2.86 4.20 21.82
N LYS A 253 -3.68 4.97 21.12
CA LYS A 253 -3.24 6.11 20.31
C LYS A 253 -2.50 7.13 21.17
N ASP A 254 -3.10 7.53 22.29
CA ASP A 254 -2.49 8.46 23.23
C ASP A 254 -1.17 7.93 23.80
N ALA A 255 -1.13 6.66 24.22
CA ALA A 255 0.06 6.04 24.77
C ALA A 255 1.20 5.96 23.73
N ALA A 256 0.90 5.49 22.52
CA ALA A 256 1.88 5.38 21.44
C ALA A 256 2.41 6.75 21.00
N GLN A 257 1.54 7.76 20.86
CA GLN A 257 1.97 9.12 20.49
C GLN A 257 2.88 9.74 21.54
N ARG A 258 2.59 9.57 22.84
CA ARG A 258 3.48 10.01 23.93
C ARG A 258 4.83 9.31 23.93
N ALA A 259 4.90 8.09 23.39
CA ALA A 259 6.11 7.30 23.28
C ALA A 259 6.87 7.51 21.94
N GLY A 260 6.49 8.50 21.13
CA GLY A 260 7.19 8.83 19.89
C GLY A 260 6.58 8.26 18.60
N ALA A 261 5.35 7.73 18.63
CA ALA A 261 4.68 7.34 17.40
C ALA A 261 4.35 8.55 16.52
N LEU A 262 4.67 8.43 15.23
CA LEU A 262 4.47 9.46 14.22
C LEU A 262 3.02 9.51 13.72
N GLY A 263 2.26 8.45 13.92
CA GLY A 263 0.84 8.39 13.62
C GLY A 263 0.27 7.03 13.99
N VAL A 264 -1.00 7.01 14.41
CA VAL A 264 -1.64 5.79 14.94
C VAL A 264 -3.04 5.68 14.36
N CYS A 265 -3.39 4.48 13.90
CA CYS A 265 -4.67 4.19 13.29
C CYS A 265 -5.17 2.78 13.66
N LEU A 266 -6.43 2.51 13.36
CA LEU A 266 -6.87 1.11 13.24
C LEU A 266 -6.22 0.48 12.02
N SER A 267 -5.71 -0.75 12.18
CA SER A 267 -5.29 -1.55 11.03
C SER A 267 -6.55 -2.06 10.32
N GLY A 268 -6.83 -1.51 9.14
CA GLY A 268 -8.02 -1.82 8.34
C GLY A 268 -9.33 -1.55 9.09
N ALA A 269 -10.11 -2.61 9.30
CA ALA A 269 -11.38 -2.55 10.04
C ALA A 269 -11.21 -2.56 11.58
N GLY A 270 -10.01 -2.86 12.08
CA GLY A 270 -9.77 -3.24 13.48
C GLY A 270 -10.04 -4.74 13.72
N PRO A 271 -9.79 -5.23 14.95
CA PRO A 271 -9.53 -4.46 16.16
C PRO A 271 -8.04 -4.17 16.40
N ALA A 272 -7.16 -4.57 15.50
CA ALA A 272 -5.74 -4.25 15.60
C ALA A 272 -5.48 -2.74 15.47
N VAL A 273 -4.48 -2.26 16.21
CA VAL A 273 -4.00 -0.87 16.18
C VAL A 273 -2.61 -0.89 15.55
N LEU A 274 -2.34 0.04 14.65
CA LEU A 274 -1.05 0.21 13.99
C LEU A 274 -0.51 1.60 14.30
N ALA A 275 0.76 1.67 14.70
CA ALA A 275 1.52 2.89 14.86
C ALA A 275 2.68 2.92 13.85
N PHE A 276 2.84 4.02 13.12
CA PHE A 276 4.07 4.30 12.37
C PHE A 276 5.10 4.90 13.32
N VAL A 277 6.31 4.34 13.30
CA VAL A 277 7.35 4.66 14.27
C VAL A 277 8.72 4.63 13.59
N MET A 278 9.59 5.57 13.94
CA MET A 278 11.00 5.48 13.54
C MET A 278 11.64 4.27 14.23
N GLU A 279 12.56 3.58 13.56
CA GLU A 279 13.14 2.33 14.03
C GLU A 279 13.67 2.39 15.48
N HIS A 280 14.30 3.51 15.85
CA HIS A 280 14.86 3.70 17.19
C HIS A 280 13.82 3.92 18.31
N HIS A 281 12.59 4.31 17.97
CA HIS A 281 11.47 4.46 18.93
C HIS A 281 10.60 3.20 19.06
N CYS A 282 10.87 2.14 18.29
CA CYS A 282 10.01 0.95 18.26
C CYS A 282 9.85 0.27 19.63
N GLY A 283 10.91 0.24 20.44
CA GLY A 283 10.87 -0.37 21.79
C GLY A 283 9.94 0.38 22.74
N GLU A 284 10.07 1.70 22.79
CA GLU A 284 9.28 2.59 23.65
C GLU A 284 7.79 2.54 23.28
N VAL A 285 7.47 2.59 21.98
CA VAL A 285 6.09 2.49 21.49
C VAL A 285 5.50 1.11 21.75
N ALA A 286 6.29 0.04 21.60
CA ALA A 286 5.83 -1.32 21.87
C ALA A 286 5.49 -1.53 23.35
N GLU A 287 6.31 -0.99 24.26
CA GLU A 287 6.04 -1.03 25.71
C GLU A 287 4.81 -0.20 26.07
N ALA A 288 4.65 0.99 25.47
CA ALA A 288 3.49 1.84 25.67
C ALA A 288 2.19 1.15 25.22
N LEU A 289 2.20 0.49 24.06
CA LEU A 289 1.05 -0.28 23.59
C LEU A 289 0.73 -1.49 24.48
N ASN A 290 1.74 -2.21 24.98
CA ASN A 290 1.53 -3.30 25.94
C ASN A 290 0.89 -2.80 27.24
N THR A 291 1.37 -1.67 27.76
CA THR A 291 0.84 -1.05 28.98
C THR A 291 -0.61 -0.61 28.78
N ALA A 292 -0.90 0.11 27.68
CA ALA A 292 -2.25 0.54 27.35
C ALA A 292 -3.19 -0.65 27.12
N ALA A 293 -2.71 -1.74 26.51
CA ALA A 293 -3.48 -2.98 26.37
C ALA A 293 -3.87 -3.57 27.73
N ALA A 294 -2.94 -3.64 28.67
CA ALA A 294 -3.19 -4.12 30.02
C ALA A 294 -4.21 -3.25 30.77
N GLU A 295 -4.09 -1.93 30.70
CA GLU A 295 -5.02 -0.97 31.29
C GLU A 295 -6.43 -1.09 30.69
N CYS A 296 -6.52 -1.29 29.37
CA CYS A 296 -7.77 -1.56 28.67
C CYS A 296 -8.31 -2.98 28.90
N LYS A 297 -7.57 -3.83 29.65
CA LYS A 297 -7.87 -5.26 29.86
C LYS A 297 -8.02 -6.03 28.54
N LYS A 298 -7.28 -5.63 27.51
CA LYS A 298 -7.31 -6.24 26.18
C LYS A 298 -6.11 -7.17 26.03
N LYS A 299 -6.36 -8.47 25.86
CA LYS A 299 -5.31 -9.45 25.58
C LYS A 299 -4.94 -9.41 24.10
N GLY A 300 -3.67 -9.61 23.80
CA GLY A 300 -3.14 -9.57 22.45
C GLY A 300 -1.63 -9.62 22.42
N LYS A 301 -1.07 -9.42 21.22
CA LYS A 301 0.37 -9.38 20.97
C LYS A 301 0.77 -8.03 20.40
N VAL A 302 1.91 -7.53 20.83
CA VAL A 302 2.57 -6.39 20.17
C VAL A 302 3.64 -6.92 19.22
N LEU A 303 3.63 -6.45 17.99
CA LEU A 303 4.54 -6.84 16.91
C LEU A 303 5.25 -5.60 16.38
N VAL A 304 6.57 -5.66 16.26
CA VAL A 304 7.35 -4.68 15.50
C VAL A 304 7.62 -5.28 14.13
N VAL A 305 7.18 -4.61 13.07
CA VAL A 305 7.29 -5.09 11.69
C VAL A 305 7.83 -4.01 10.78
N ALA A 306 8.54 -4.42 9.74
CA ALA A 306 8.89 -3.54 8.63
C ALA A 306 7.80 -3.64 7.55
N PRO A 307 7.48 -2.56 6.84
CA PRO A 307 6.68 -2.64 5.62
C PRO A 307 7.34 -3.58 4.61
N ALA A 308 6.55 -4.44 3.98
CA ALA A 308 7.08 -5.39 3.00
C ALA A 308 7.55 -4.65 1.73
N ALA A 309 8.76 -4.94 1.25
CA ALA A 309 9.31 -4.31 0.04
C ALA A 309 8.72 -4.85 -1.27
N GLY A 310 8.11 -6.04 -1.24
CA GLY A 310 7.43 -6.67 -2.37
C GLY A 310 6.15 -7.36 -1.90
N GLY A 311 5.22 -7.57 -2.83
CA GLY A 311 3.95 -8.25 -2.57
C GLY A 311 4.00 -9.74 -2.88
N ALA A 312 2.85 -10.26 -3.30
CA ALA A 312 2.70 -11.64 -3.72
C ALA A 312 3.70 -11.98 -4.83
N HIS A 313 4.44 -13.06 -4.62
CA HIS A 313 5.36 -13.60 -5.61
C HIS A 313 5.16 -15.10 -5.68
N THR A 314 5.44 -15.66 -6.86
CA THR A 314 5.39 -17.10 -7.06
C THR A 314 6.61 -17.72 -6.38
N VAL A 315 6.37 -18.71 -5.52
CA VAL A 315 7.41 -19.58 -4.99
C VAL A 315 7.36 -20.90 -5.76
N PRO A 316 8.47 -21.39 -6.34
CA PRO A 316 8.47 -22.69 -6.99
C PRO A 316 8.11 -23.75 -5.95
N PHE A 317 7.02 -24.49 -6.18
CA PHE A 317 6.67 -25.65 -5.37
C PHE A 317 7.61 -26.81 -5.73
N ALA A 318 8.87 -26.73 -5.30
CA ALA A 318 9.77 -27.87 -5.34
C ALA A 318 9.51 -28.72 -4.09
N GLN A 319 8.49 -29.56 -4.15
CA GLN A 319 8.48 -30.78 -3.36
C GLN A 319 8.87 -31.91 -4.31
N GLU A 320 10.16 -32.26 -4.34
CA GLU A 320 10.45 -33.69 -4.45
C GLU A 320 9.72 -34.30 -3.26
N ARG A 321 8.71 -35.13 -3.55
CA ARG A 321 8.28 -36.12 -2.59
C ARG A 321 9.51 -36.98 -2.34
N ASP A 322 10.27 -36.66 -1.30
CA ASP A 322 11.01 -37.71 -0.62
C ASP A 322 9.95 -38.68 -0.11
N ASP A 323 10.05 -39.93 -0.54
CA ASP A 323 9.15 -41.04 -0.20
C ASP A 323 9.17 -41.41 1.30
N ASP A 324 9.62 -40.50 2.18
CA ASP A 324 9.68 -40.69 3.63
C ASP A 324 8.57 -39.89 4.30
N GLY A 325 7.36 -40.45 4.23
CA GLY A 325 6.11 -39.81 4.61
C GLY A 325 6.07 -39.16 5.99
N TRP A 326 5.73 -37.87 6.00
CA TRP A 326 4.93 -37.15 7.01
C TRP A 326 4.13 -36.04 6.33
#